data_AF-A0A7S0KX68-F1
#
_entry.id   AF-A0A7S0KX68-F1
#
_cell.length_a   1.000
_cell.length_b   1.000
_cell.length_c   1.000
_cell.angle_alpha   90.00
_cell.angle_beta   90.00
_cell.angle_gamma   90.00
#
_symmetry.space_group_name_H-M   'P 1'
#
loop_
_entity.id
_entity.type
_entity.pdbx_description
1 polymer ?
#
loop_
_entity_poly.entity_id
_entity_poly.type
_entity_poly.pdbx_seq_one_letter_code
_entity_poly.pdbx_strand_id
1 'polypeptide(L)'
;VLRLSIKSNKGTANCMRIQVLHYIGLVVSVVASTFCCALSETFESQKDCSSSTQESLSETMSGFFGKLDARVESANSLLCIGLDPHMKEVFPEGWEDKSEEEKCDAAYTFCKTLIDATAPYAACYKPNAAFFEALGSNLGVATLERVIKSIPKFIPVLLDVKRGDIGSTASAYAEACYDIGADAVTLSPLMGWDSVSPFVTGKYSSKGAFVLCKTSNPGSNDILALELKSGETVYERIANLAGTWSSLADGTEETCTTPRLGLVVGATDPEALKRARQAAGPNVWILAPGVGAQGGDLLDAARAGLNAAGTGMLIPVSRGISKAPNPGEAALELKEKINQARNQVVSAEQAAVGEATEGIEPYQREFLEFSLAEGVLKFGSFVLKSGRTSPYFFNAGLFASGGALFKLGKAYAAAIMASSKLTNGKEVNFDVIFGPAYKGISLGAVVCAALYSDFGVDVGFAYDRKEAKDHGEGGKLVGASMENKRVLVIDDVITAGTAIRESHKMLSSIGANTVGVIIALDRAEKRSLDDPVSAVQAVARDLEIPVVSIASLPQLQAFLQKSPDYDDAILASVTEYRSQYGV
;
A
#
# COMPACT_ATOMS: atom_id res chain seq x y z
N VAL A 1 -45.72 -12.01 -28.25
CA VAL A 1 -46.58 -11.67 -29.42
C VAL A 1 -47.79 -12.58 -29.41
N LEU A 2 -48.97 -12.08 -29.04
CA LEU A 2 -50.28 -12.65 -29.38
C LEU A 2 -51.37 -11.60 -29.07
N ARG A 3 -51.96 -11.04 -30.13
CA ARG A 3 -53.11 -10.13 -30.08
C ARG A 3 -54.38 -10.94 -29.86
N LEU A 4 -55.23 -10.52 -28.93
CA LEU A 4 -56.65 -10.92 -28.88
C LEU A 4 -57.52 -9.67 -28.88
N SER A 5 -58.30 -9.54 -29.95
CA SER A 5 -59.34 -8.55 -30.16
C SER A 5 -60.66 -9.13 -29.66
N ILE A 6 -61.37 -8.45 -28.75
CA ILE A 6 -62.75 -8.80 -28.41
C ILE A 6 -63.59 -7.52 -28.31
N LYS A 7 -64.54 -7.40 -29.25
CA LYS A 7 -65.70 -6.52 -29.20
C LYS A 7 -66.72 -7.06 -28.19
N SER A 8 -67.26 -6.15 -27.39
CA SER A 8 -68.62 -6.09 -26.81
C SER A 8 -69.48 -7.37 -26.87
N ASN A 9 -69.74 -7.98 -25.71
CA ASN A 9 -71.14 -8.15 -25.26
C ASN A 9 -71.21 -8.40 -23.74
N LYS A 10 -72.07 -7.63 -23.06
CA LYS A 10 -72.35 -7.73 -21.62
C LYS A 10 -73.12 -9.02 -21.34
N GLY A 11 -72.57 -9.96 -20.57
CA GLY A 11 -73.33 -11.13 -20.13
C GLY A 11 -72.60 -12.26 -19.40
N THR A 12 -71.27 -12.34 -19.40
CA THR A 12 -70.54 -13.53 -18.86
C THR A 12 -69.32 -13.19 -17.99
N ALA A 13 -69.30 -12.03 -17.33
CA ALA A 13 -68.14 -11.56 -16.56
C ALA A 13 -67.93 -12.20 -15.17
N ASN A 14 -68.86 -13.02 -14.65
CA ASN A 14 -68.73 -13.59 -13.29
C ASN A 14 -68.35 -15.07 -13.22
N CYS A 15 -68.38 -15.83 -14.33
CA CYS A 15 -68.08 -17.27 -14.28
C CYS A 15 -66.62 -17.61 -14.66
N MET A 16 -65.95 -16.78 -15.48
CA MET A 16 -64.53 -16.99 -15.86
C MET A 16 -63.51 -16.47 -14.83
N ARG A 17 -63.93 -15.65 -13.86
CA ARG A 17 -63.03 -15.12 -12.81
C ARG A 17 -62.63 -16.19 -11.78
N ILE A 18 -63.45 -17.22 -11.57
CA ILE A 18 -63.24 -18.22 -10.51
C ILE A 18 -62.31 -19.36 -10.97
N GLN A 19 -62.28 -19.70 -12.27
CA GLN A 19 -61.41 -20.77 -12.79
C GLN A 19 -59.95 -20.32 -13.01
N VAL A 20 -59.72 -19.05 -13.36
CA VAL A 20 -58.35 -18.52 -13.54
C VAL A 20 -57.64 -18.31 -12.19
N LEU A 21 -58.37 -17.95 -11.12
CA LEU A 21 -57.82 -17.81 -9.77
C LEU A 21 -57.41 -19.15 -9.15
N HIS A 22 -58.12 -20.25 -9.44
CA HIS A 22 -57.74 -21.59 -8.97
C HIS A 22 -56.48 -22.15 -9.66
N TYR A 23 -56.31 -21.87 -10.96
CA TYR A 23 -55.13 -22.35 -11.71
C TYR A 23 -53.85 -21.55 -11.38
N ILE A 24 -53.97 -20.25 -11.07
CA ILE A 24 -52.85 -19.44 -10.59
C ILE A 24 -52.46 -19.83 -9.16
N GLY A 25 -53.42 -20.15 -8.29
CA GLY A 25 -53.15 -20.61 -6.92
C GLY A 25 -52.38 -21.94 -6.86
N LEU A 26 -52.69 -22.89 -7.76
CA LEU A 26 -52.00 -24.18 -7.80
C LEU A 26 -50.56 -24.06 -8.31
N VAL A 27 -50.30 -23.20 -9.30
CA VAL A 27 -48.95 -22.99 -9.85
C VAL A 27 -48.06 -22.22 -8.86
N VAL A 28 -48.61 -21.26 -8.10
CA VAL A 28 -47.86 -20.54 -7.05
C VAL A 28 -47.51 -21.46 -5.88
N SER A 29 -48.39 -22.40 -5.50
CA SER A 29 -48.11 -23.33 -4.40
C SER A 29 -47.04 -24.37 -4.74
N VAL A 30 -47.02 -24.88 -5.98
CA VAL A 30 -46.01 -25.88 -6.41
C VAL A 30 -44.63 -25.23 -6.61
N VAL A 31 -44.59 -23.99 -7.12
CA VAL A 31 -43.33 -23.24 -7.25
C VAL A 31 -42.80 -22.85 -5.86
N ALA A 32 -43.65 -22.44 -4.92
CA ALA A 32 -43.24 -22.08 -3.56
C ALA A 32 -42.69 -23.29 -2.76
N SER A 33 -43.32 -24.46 -2.83
CA SER A 33 -42.85 -25.65 -2.11
C SER A 33 -41.54 -26.22 -2.68
N THR A 34 -41.33 -26.13 -4.00
CA THR A 34 -40.09 -26.59 -4.63
C THR A 34 -38.93 -25.62 -4.37
N PHE A 35 -39.21 -24.31 -4.26
CA PHE A 35 -38.21 -23.31 -3.85
C PHE A 35 -37.85 -23.41 -2.36
N CYS A 36 -38.79 -23.79 -1.49
CA CYS A 36 -38.55 -23.91 -0.05
C CYS A 36 -37.71 -25.14 0.33
N CYS A 37 -37.90 -26.29 -0.34
CA CYS A 37 -37.04 -27.46 -0.15
C CYS A 37 -35.62 -27.29 -0.72
N ALA A 38 -35.47 -26.61 -1.87
CA ALA A 38 -34.16 -26.30 -2.44
C ALA A 38 -33.37 -25.29 -1.58
N LEU A 39 -34.07 -24.41 -0.86
CA LEU A 39 -33.48 -23.48 0.11
C LEU A 39 -33.14 -24.15 1.45
N SER A 40 -33.86 -25.18 1.90
CA SER A 40 -33.54 -25.84 3.18
C SER A 40 -32.28 -26.71 3.09
N GLU A 41 -32.06 -27.42 1.98
CA GLU A 41 -30.86 -28.26 1.78
C GLU A 41 -29.59 -27.44 1.52
N THR A 42 -29.71 -26.20 1.03
CA THR A 42 -28.57 -25.27 0.87
C THR A 42 -28.26 -24.48 2.14
N PHE A 43 -29.22 -24.30 3.05
CA PHE A 43 -29.01 -23.58 4.32
C PHE A 43 -28.34 -24.42 5.42
N GLU A 44 -28.48 -25.75 5.41
CA GLU A 44 -27.81 -26.61 6.40
C GLU A 44 -26.31 -26.81 6.09
N SER A 45 -25.89 -26.75 4.82
CA SER A 45 -24.45 -26.78 4.48
C SER A 45 -23.77 -25.40 4.50
N GLN A 46 -24.54 -24.30 4.47
CA GLN A 46 -24.00 -22.94 4.56
C GLN A 46 -23.89 -22.41 6.00
N LYS A 47 -24.68 -22.92 6.95
CA LYS A 47 -24.60 -22.49 8.35
C LYS A 47 -23.26 -22.81 9.03
N ASP A 48 -22.66 -23.96 8.73
CA ASP A 48 -21.35 -24.35 9.29
C ASP A 48 -20.16 -23.66 8.61
N CYS A 49 -20.34 -23.14 7.39
CA CYS A 49 -19.28 -22.42 6.67
C CYS A 49 -19.39 -20.90 6.84
N SER A 50 -20.58 -20.37 7.17
CA SER A 50 -20.81 -18.92 7.37
C SER A 50 -20.41 -18.43 8.76
N SER A 51 -20.47 -19.28 9.79
CA SER A 51 -20.08 -18.91 11.16
C SER A 51 -18.58 -18.67 11.28
N SER A 52 -17.76 -19.52 10.65
CA SER A 52 -16.29 -19.38 10.65
C SER A 52 -15.80 -18.19 9.83
N THR A 53 -16.44 -17.86 8.70
CA THR A 53 -16.12 -16.67 7.90
C THR A 53 -16.65 -15.36 8.49
N GLN A 54 -17.78 -15.37 9.21
CA GLN A 54 -18.24 -14.19 9.95
C GLN A 54 -17.45 -13.96 11.23
N GLU A 55 -17.02 -15.02 11.93
CA GLU A 55 -16.07 -14.90 13.04
C GLU A 55 -14.74 -14.34 12.54
N SER A 56 -14.16 -14.86 11.45
CA SER A 56 -12.88 -14.37 10.92
C SER A 56 -12.94 -12.93 10.40
N LEU A 57 -14.05 -12.52 9.77
CA LEU A 57 -14.27 -11.13 9.33
C LEU A 57 -14.54 -10.18 10.50
N SER A 58 -15.21 -10.65 11.56
CA SER A 58 -15.40 -9.89 12.80
C SER A 58 -14.09 -9.77 13.61
N GLU A 59 -13.22 -10.79 13.54
CA GLU A 59 -11.90 -10.78 14.16
C GLU A 59 -10.94 -9.83 13.45
N THR A 60 -11.01 -9.70 12.11
CA THR A 60 -10.22 -8.69 11.37
C THR A 60 -10.59 -7.25 11.74
N MET A 61 -11.81 -6.99 12.23
CA MET A 61 -12.19 -5.69 12.82
C MET A 61 -11.90 -5.57 14.33
N SER A 62 -11.43 -6.65 14.98
CA SER A 62 -11.36 -6.75 16.45
C SER A 62 -10.03 -6.27 17.08
N GLY A 63 -9.01 -5.97 16.28
CA GLY A 63 -7.68 -5.59 16.76
C GLY A 63 -7.48 -4.09 16.98
N PHE A 64 -6.41 -3.71 17.67
CA PHE A 64 -6.05 -2.30 17.91
C PHE A 64 -6.07 -1.44 16.63
N PHE A 65 -5.47 -1.92 15.54
CA PHE A 65 -5.41 -1.15 14.29
C PHE A 65 -6.78 -1.03 13.60
N GLY A 66 -7.62 -2.07 13.64
CA GLY A 66 -9.01 -1.98 13.16
C GLY A 66 -9.84 -0.99 13.98
N LYS A 67 -9.69 -1.01 15.31
CA LYS A 67 -10.28 -0.01 16.22
C LYS A 67 -9.78 1.40 15.91
N LEU A 68 -8.49 1.54 15.59
CA LEU A 68 -7.87 2.81 15.23
C LEU A 68 -8.40 3.34 13.90
N ASP A 69 -8.47 2.50 12.86
CA ASP A 69 -9.00 2.88 11.54
C ASP A 69 -10.45 3.37 11.66
N ALA A 70 -11.31 2.60 12.33
CA ALA A 70 -12.71 2.99 12.59
C ALA A 70 -12.81 4.30 13.38
N ARG A 71 -11.87 4.53 14.31
CA ARG A 71 -11.84 5.76 15.11
C ARG A 71 -11.37 6.96 14.29
N VAL A 72 -10.35 6.79 13.46
CA VAL A 72 -9.82 7.82 12.56
C VAL A 72 -10.88 8.27 11.57
N GLU A 73 -11.63 7.31 11.02
CA GLU A 73 -12.76 7.58 10.12
C GLU A 73 -13.88 8.35 10.84
N SER A 74 -14.40 7.81 11.95
CA SER A 74 -15.54 8.42 12.68
C SER A 74 -15.21 9.77 13.31
N ALA A 75 -14.00 9.97 13.84
CA ALA A 75 -13.57 11.24 14.42
C ALA A 75 -13.05 12.22 13.36
N ASN A 76 -12.79 11.73 12.14
CA ASN A 76 -12.08 12.44 11.09
C ASN A 76 -10.79 13.11 11.62
N SER A 77 -9.92 12.33 12.25
CA SER A 77 -8.77 12.84 13.01
C SER A 77 -7.60 11.86 13.00
N LEU A 78 -6.38 12.39 12.96
CA LEU A 78 -5.13 11.65 13.20
C LEU A 78 -4.43 12.12 14.49
N LEU A 79 -5.11 12.93 15.31
CA LEU A 79 -4.56 13.49 16.53
C LEU A 79 -4.52 12.44 17.64
N CYS A 80 -3.34 12.17 18.20
CA CYS A 80 -3.22 11.36 19.41
C CYS A 80 -2.95 12.26 20.62
N ILE A 81 -3.72 12.14 21.68
CA ILE A 81 -3.62 13.00 22.86
C ILE A 81 -2.70 12.34 23.88
N GLY A 82 -1.60 12.99 24.24
CA GLY A 82 -0.72 12.55 25.32
C GLY A 82 -1.35 12.84 26.69
N LEU A 83 -1.27 11.86 27.60
CA LEU A 83 -1.75 11.98 28.98
C LEU A 83 -0.54 11.90 29.92
N ASP A 84 0.15 13.03 30.05
CA ASP A 84 1.44 13.14 30.73
C ASP A 84 1.32 14.11 31.93
N PRO A 85 0.86 13.65 33.12
CA PRO A 85 0.65 14.51 34.29
C PRO A 85 1.99 14.95 34.90
N HIS A 86 2.64 15.94 34.30
CA HIS A 86 3.88 16.48 34.82
C HIS A 86 3.60 17.24 36.13
N MET A 87 4.27 16.89 37.24
CA MET A 87 3.95 17.46 38.57
C MET A 87 4.00 18.99 38.60
N LYS A 88 4.94 19.62 37.89
CA LYS A 88 5.00 21.08 37.72
C LYS A 88 3.78 21.70 36.99
N GLU A 89 3.10 20.94 36.13
CA GLU A 89 1.86 21.38 35.48
C GLU A 89 0.65 21.15 36.40
N VAL A 90 0.62 20.02 37.11
CA VAL A 90 -0.45 19.67 38.06
C VAL A 90 -0.42 20.58 39.31
N PHE A 91 0.78 20.93 39.78
CA PHE A 91 1.01 21.78 40.95
C PHE A 91 2.04 22.89 40.64
N PRO A 92 1.60 24.00 40.02
CA PRO A 92 2.49 25.12 39.67
C PRO A 92 3.18 25.78 40.88
N GLU A 93 2.54 25.71 42.06
CA GLU A 93 3.02 26.32 43.31
C GLU A 93 3.95 25.42 44.13
N GLY A 94 4.16 24.16 43.73
CA GLY A 94 4.97 23.16 44.45
C GLY A 94 4.16 21.94 44.91
N TRP A 95 4.83 20.80 45.07
CA TRP A 95 4.21 19.50 45.40
C TRP A 95 5.00 18.68 46.43
N GLU A 96 6.04 19.25 47.02
CA GLU A 96 6.95 18.61 47.95
C GLU A 96 6.20 18.14 49.21
N ASP A 97 5.31 18.98 49.74
CA ASP A 97 4.51 18.69 50.94
C ASP A 97 3.25 17.85 50.66
N LYS A 98 2.98 17.53 49.38
CA LYS A 98 1.80 16.74 48.99
C LYS A 98 2.04 15.26 49.24
N SER A 99 1.04 14.61 49.84
CA SER A 99 1.01 13.16 50.00
C SER A 99 0.96 12.42 48.65
N GLU A 100 1.29 11.13 48.66
CA GLU A 100 1.19 10.28 47.46
C GLU A 100 -0.24 10.23 46.90
N GLU A 101 -1.23 10.14 47.78
CA GLU A 101 -2.66 10.14 47.43
C GLU A 101 -3.08 11.46 46.75
N GLU A 102 -2.70 12.61 47.32
CA GLU A 102 -3.00 13.93 46.73
C GLU A 102 -2.38 14.07 45.33
N LYS A 103 -1.15 13.59 45.14
CA LYS A 103 -0.47 13.63 43.84
C LYS A 103 -1.18 12.74 42.81
N CYS A 104 -1.57 11.54 43.23
CA CYS A 104 -2.28 10.57 42.40
C CYS A 104 -3.67 11.07 41.98
N ASP A 105 -4.45 11.61 42.92
CA ASP A 105 -5.79 12.13 42.61
C ASP A 105 -5.72 13.39 41.74
N ALA A 106 -4.72 14.25 41.93
CA ALA A 106 -4.50 15.39 41.06
C ALA A 106 -4.08 14.96 39.64
N ALA A 107 -3.21 13.95 39.50
CA ALA A 107 -2.83 13.38 38.22
C ALA A 107 -4.04 12.74 37.50
N TYR A 108 -4.88 12.00 38.22
CA TYR A 108 -6.13 11.46 37.67
C TYR A 108 -7.06 12.58 37.17
N THR A 109 -7.28 13.60 38.00
CA THR A 109 -8.16 14.73 37.69
C THR A 109 -7.66 15.50 36.46
N PHE A 110 -6.34 15.72 36.38
CA PHE A 110 -5.69 16.32 35.22
C PHE A 110 -5.96 15.53 33.94
N CYS A 111 -5.67 14.22 33.94
CA CYS A 111 -5.89 13.37 32.76
C CYS A 111 -7.38 13.27 32.40
N LYS A 112 -8.27 13.14 33.40
CA LYS A 112 -9.71 13.04 33.18
C LYS A 112 -10.27 14.31 32.54
N THR A 113 -9.83 15.48 32.99
CA THR A 113 -10.19 16.77 32.39
C THR A 113 -9.79 16.85 30.92
N LEU A 114 -8.57 16.40 30.59
CA LEU A 114 -8.11 16.34 29.20
C LEU A 114 -8.95 15.37 28.36
N ILE A 115 -9.25 14.18 28.89
CA ILE A 115 -10.09 13.19 28.22
C ILE A 115 -11.47 13.78 27.91
N ASP A 116 -12.13 14.36 28.91
CA ASP A 116 -13.49 14.91 28.76
C ASP A 116 -13.54 16.05 27.74
N ALA A 117 -12.52 16.91 27.72
CA ALA A 117 -12.45 18.02 26.78
C ALA A 117 -12.09 17.61 25.34
N THR A 118 -11.35 16.50 25.15
CA THR A 118 -10.73 16.16 23.85
C THR A 118 -11.28 14.89 23.20
N ALA A 119 -12.13 14.13 23.88
CA ALA A 119 -12.69 12.89 23.38
C ALA A 119 -13.39 13.01 22.01
N PRO A 120 -14.07 14.12 21.64
CA PRO A 120 -14.63 14.26 20.29
C PRO A 120 -13.58 14.32 19.17
N TYR A 121 -12.33 14.69 19.47
CA TYR A 121 -11.29 14.99 18.47
C TYR A 121 -10.13 13.99 18.48
N ALA A 122 -9.99 13.20 19.55
CA ALA A 122 -8.91 12.24 19.71
C ALA A 122 -9.10 11.01 18.82
N ALA A 123 -8.08 10.69 18.00
CA ALA A 123 -7.93 9.42 17.30
C ALA A 123 -7.44 8.31 18.25
N CYS A 124 -6.52 8.66 19.17
CA CYS A 124 -6.11 7.82 20.29
C CYS A 124 -5.71 8.64 21.51
N TYR A 125 -5.65 7.98 22.67
CA TYR A 125 -4.99 8.50 23.86
C TYR A 125 -3.68 7.75 24.11
N LYS A 126 -2.66 8.48 24.54
CA LYS A 126 -1.32 7.95 24.74
C LYS A 126 -0.74 8.32 26.12
N PRO A 127 -1.18 7.66 27.22
CA PRO A 127 -0.54 7.83 28.52
C PRO A 127 0.91 7.35 28.48
N ASN A 128 1.83 8.11 29.06
CA ASN A 128 3.22 7.69 29.23
C ASN A 128 3.44 7.22 30.68
N ALA A 129 3.78 5.94 30.82
CA ALA A 129 3.85 5.28 32.12
C ALA A 129 4.84 5.94 33.08
N ALA A 130 5.91 6.56 32.57
CA ALA A 130 6.95 7.17 33.42
C ALA A 130 6.39 8.23 34.38
N PHE A 131 5.40 9.02 33.96
CA PHE A 131 4.81 10.06 34.81
C PHE A 131 3.95 9.48 35.95
N PHE A 132 3.42 8.27 35.77
CA PHE A 132 2.64 7.57 36.78
C PHE A 132 3.53 6.72 37.69
N GLU A 133 4.54 6.05 37.14
CA GLU A 133 5.54 5.30 37.91
C GLU A 133 6.29 6.23 38.89
N ALA A 134 6.56 7.48 38.49
CA ALA A 134 7.17 8.50 39.35
C ALA A 134 6.28 8.93 40.53
N LEU A 135 4.98 8.63 40.52
CA LEU A 135 4.06 8.93 41.63
C LEU A 135 4.14 7.89 42.73
N GLY A 136 4.67 6.69 42.47
CA GLY A 136 4.72 5.60 43.42
C GLY A 136 4.36 4.26 42.77
N SER A 137 5.00 3.17 43.22
CA SER A 137 4.83 1.84 42.63
C SER A 137 3.45 1.22 42.87
N ASN A 138 2.70 1.68 43.87
CA ASN A 138 1.35 1.21 44.16
C ASN A 138 0.29 2.19 43.63
N LEU A 139 0.17 3.38 44.26
CA LEU A 139 -0.90 4.32 43.91
C LEU A 139 -0.69 4.94 42.53
N GLY A 140 0.55 5.13 42.08
CA GLY A 140 0.84 5.63 40.74
C GLY A 140 0.37 4.70 39.62
N VAL A 141 0.67 3.40 39.74
CA VAL A 141 0.21 2.37 38.79
C VAL A 141 -1.31 2.21 38.84
N ALA A 142 -1.91 2.19 40.04
CA ALA A 142 -3.36 2.17 40.19
C ALA A 142 -4.03 3.41 39.58
N THR A 143 -3.37 4.58 39.64
CA THR A 143 -3.83 5.82 39.01
C THR A 143 -3.79 5.73 37.50
N LEU A 144 -2.73 5.17 36.92
CA LEU A 144 -2.65 4.91 35.47
C LEU A 144 -3.82 4.03 35.01
N GLU A 145 -4.09 2.94 35.73
CA GLU A 145 -5.23 2.06 35.44
C GLU A 145 -6.58 2.80 35.54
N ARG A 146 -6.77 3.63 36.59
CA ARG A 146 -7.94 4.51 36.73
C ARG A 146 -8.10 5.45 35.53
N VAL A 147 -7.02 6.06 35.07
CA VAL A 147 -7.02 6.96 33.89
C VAL A 147 -7.42 6.18 32.63
N ILE A 148 -6.79 5.02 32.37
CA ILE A 148 -7.10 4.19 31.20
C ILE A 148 -8.58 3.78 31.20
N LYS A 149 -9.11 3.32 32.33
CA LYS A 149 -10.53 2.93 32.47
C LYS A 149 -11.51 4.09 32.28
N SER A 150 -11.05 5.34 32.42
CA SER A 150 -11.87 6.53 32.22
C SER A 150 -12.00 6.97 30.76
N ILE A 151 -11.18 6.41 29.87
CA ILE A 151 -11.20 6.68 28.42
C ILE A 151 -12.40 5.94 27.81
N PRO A 152 -13.21 6.60 26.95
CA PRO A 152 -14.32 5.93 26.26
C PRO A 152 -13.85 4.70 25.48
N LYS A 153 -14.51 3.54 25.67
CA LYS A 153 -14.07 2.25 25.13
C LYS A 153 -13.83 2.21 23.61
N PHE A 154 -14.51 3.05 22.86
CA PHE A 154 -14.36 3.15 21.40
C PHE A 154 -13.11 3.93 20.96
N ILE A 155 -12.39 4.59 21.87
CA ILE A 155 -11.15 5.29 21.58
C ILE A 155 -9.97 4.38 21.95
N PRO A 156 -9.04 4.10 21.01
CA PRO A 156 -7.84 3.31 21.30
C PRO A 156 -6.91 3.95 22.34
N VAL A 157 -6.31 3.11 23.18
CA VAL A 157 -5.30 3.48 24.17
C VAL A 157 -3.94 2.90 23.78
N LEU A 158 -2.98 3.78 23.47
CA LEU A 158 -1.58 3.43 23.20
C LEU A 158 -0.73 3.75 24.42
N LEU A 159 -0.35 2.74 25.19
CA LEU A 159 0.46 2.92 26.39
C LEU A 159 1.94 3.11 26.01
N ASP A 160 2.50 4.27 26.33
CA ASP A 160 3.88 4.59 26.01
C ASP A 160 4.82 4.14 27.14
N VAL A 161 5.36 2.92 27.02
CA VAL A 161 6.18 2.21 28.04
C VAL A 161 7.59 1.84 27.59
N LYS A 162 7.85 1.81 26.27
CA LYS A 162 9.16 1.52 25.66
C LYS A 162 9.84 0.26 26.22
N ARG A 163 9.06 -0.80 26.50
CA ARG A 163 9.59 -2.05 27.04
C ARG A 163 10.40 -2.81 25.99
N GLY A 164 11.28 -3.70 26.45
CA GLY A 164 12.06 -4.60 25.60
C GLY A 164 12.93 -5.48 26.50
N ASP A 165 12.65 -6.77 26.51
CA ASP A 165 13.35 -7.78 27.33
C ASP A 165 13.17 -9.17 26.69
N ILE A 166 13.89 -10.18 27.17
CA ILE A 166 13.80 -11.54 26.63
C ILE A 166 12.54 -12.30 27.11
N GLY A 167 11.95 -13.09 26.22
CA GLY A 167 11.04 -14.21 26.51
C GLY A 167 10.02 -14.00 27.64
N SER A 168 10.23 -14.67 28.78
CA SER A 168 9.31 -14.66 29.92
C SER A 168 9.17 -13.28 30.57
N THR A 169 10.23 -12.48 30.58
CA THR A 169 10.19 -11.11 31.13
C THR A 169 9.34 -10.20 30.25
N ALA A 170 9.51 -10.29 28.92
CA ALA A 170 8.64 -9.61 27.98
C ALA A 170 7.17 -10.03 28.14
N SER A 171 6.91 -11.31 28.40
CA SER A 171 5.55 -11.82 28.66
C SER A 171 4.92 -11.20 29.92
N ALA A 172 5.70 -11.06 31.00
CA ALA A 172 5.24 -10.38 32.22
C ALA A 172 4.97 -8.88 31.99
N TYR A 173 5.79 -8.22 31.18
CA TYR A 173 5.54 -6.84 30.78
C TYR A 173 4.28 -6.70 29.92
N ALA A 174 4.04 -7.62 28.98
CA ALA A 174 2.82 -7.64 28.18
C ALA A 174 1.59 -7.76 29.07
N GLU A 175 1.62 -8.65 30.05
CA GLU A 175 0.56 -8.80 31.07
C GLU A 175 0.31 -7.51 31.84
N ALA A 176 1.35 -6.91 32.42
CA ALA A 176 1.22 -5.67 33.15
C ALA A 176 0.64 -4.51 32.31
N CYS A 177 0.92 -4.48 31.00
CA CYS A 177 0.42 -3.42 30.11
C CYS A 177 -1.02 -3.65 29.65
N TYR A 178 -1.36 -4.88 29.27
CA TYR A 178 -2.66 -5.18 28.68
C TYR A 178 -3.75 -5.44 29.72
N ASP A 179 -3.41 -5.90 30.91
CA ASP A 179 -4.37 -6.16 31.98
C ASP A 179 -4.93 -4.85 32.58
N ILE A 180 -4.14 -3.76 32.57
CA ILE A 180 -4.63 -2.42 32.93
C ILE A 180 -5.48 -1.76 31.83
N GLY A 181 -5.67 -2.45 30.69
CA GLY A 181 -6.60 -2.06 29.64
C GLY A 181 -5.97 -1.33 28.44
N ALA A 182 -4.66 -1.38 28.25
CA ALA A 182 -4.06 -0.86 27.02
C ALA A 182 -4.52 -1.65 25.78
N ASP A 183 -4.68 -0.98 24.65
CA ASP A 183 -4.94 -1.62 23.36
C ASP A 183 -3.64 -1.85 22.58
N ALA A 184 -2.66 -0.95 22.75
CA ALA A 184 -1.32 -1.07 22.19
C ALA A 184 -0.23 -0.53 23.12
N VAL A 185 1.02 -0.86 22.83
CA VAL A 185 2.21 -0.41 23.60
C VAL A 185 3.32 0.14 22.71
N THR A 186 4.27 0.89 23.28
CA THR A 186 5.56 1.19 22.61
C THR A 186 6.66 0.22 23.04
N LEU A 187 7.51 -0.23 22.11
CA LEU A 187 8.55 -1.24 22.34
C LEU A 187 9.91 -0.87 21.75
N SER A 188 10.99 -1.29 22.42
CA SER A 188 12.35 -1.24 21.87
C SER A 188 12.59 -2.44 20.96
N PRO A 189 13.05 -2.25 19.69
CA PRO A 189 13.29 -3.36 18.76
C PRO A 189 14.67 -4.02 18.91
N LEU A 190 15.55 -3.46 19.73
CA LEU A 190 16.98 -3.81 19.72
C LEU A 190 17.29 -5.27 20.06
N MET A 191 16.38 -5.93 20.79
CA MET A 191 16.54 -7.32 21.22
C MET A 191 15.91 -8.34 20.26
N GLY A 192 15.37 -7.91 19.12
CA GLY A 192 14.84 -8.81 18.09
C GLY A 192 13.37 -9.19 18.25
N TRP A 193 12.91 -10.13 17.42
CA TRP A 193 11.51 -10.55 17.34
C TRP A 193 11.02 -11.24 18.62
N ASP A 194 11.88 -12.02 19.26
CA ASP A 194 11.55 -12.78 20.47
C ASP A 194 11.27 -11.88 21.69
N SER A 195 11.74 -10.63 21.69
CA SER A 195 11.36 -9.63 22.70
C SER A 195 10.04 -8.90 22.39
N VAL A 196 9.62 -8.88 21.12
CA VAL A 196 8.42 -8.18 20.64
C VAL A 196 7.21 -9.11 20.57
N SER A 197 7.40 -10.34 20.09
CA SER A 197 6.33 -11.32 19.87
C SER A 197 5.42 -11.57 21.08
N PRO A 198 5.87 -11.54 22.35
CA PRO A 198 4.97 -11.74 23.48
C PRO A 198 3.88 -10.67 23.61
N PHE A 199 4.06 -9.51 22.98
CA PHE A 199 3.09 -8.41 23.04
C PHE A 199 1.99 -8.49 21.97
N VAL A 200 2.21 -9.25 20.89
CA VAL A 200 1.34 -9.21 19.69
C VAL A 200 0.93 -10.60 19.18
N THR A 201 1.26 -11.66 19.92
CA THR A 201 0.91 -13.05 19.57
C THR A 201 0.14 -13.73 20.71
N GLY A 202 -0.37 -14.94 20.46
CA GLY A 202 -1.07 -15.73 21.48
C GLY A 202 -2.27 -14.99 22.07
N LYS A 203 -2.34 -14.84 23.41
CA LYS A 203 -3.44 -14.13 24.10
C LYS A 203 -3.55 -12.65 23.74
N TYR A 204 -2.51 -12.07 23.13
CA TYR A 204 -2.46 -10.65 22.75
C TYR A 204 -2.47 -10.44 21.23
N SER A 205 -2.93 -11.43 20.46
CA SER A 205 -3.07 -11.31 19.00
C SER A 205 -3.93 -10.11 18.58
N SER A 206 -4.96 -9.73 19.34
CA SER A 206 -5.79 -8.54 19.07
C SER A 206 -5.15 -7.21 19.47
N LYS A 207 -3.99 -7.21 20.13
CA LYS A 207 -3.28 -6.01 20.57
C LYS A 207 -2.36 -5.49 19.47
N GLY A 208 -1.89 -4.25 19.64
CA GLY A 208 -0.89 -3.65 18.76
C GLY A 208 0.39 -3.28 19.50
N ALA A 209 1.46 -3.02 18.76
CA ALA A 209 2.64 -2.36 19.29
C ALA A 209 3.26 -1.37 18.30
N PHE A 210 3.96 -0.35 18.80
CA PHE A 210 4.75 0.57 18.00
C PHE A 210 6.23 0.43 18.38
N VAL A 211 7.07 0.00 17.45
CA VAL A 211 8.50 -0.18 17.70
C VAL A 211 9.26 1.14 17.49
N LEU A 212 10.21 1.44 18.37
CA LEU A 212 11.05 2.63 18.28
C LEU A 212 11.95 2.55 17.05
N CYS A 213 11.73 3.41 16.05
CA CYS A 213 12.40 3.34 14.74
C CYS A 213 13.43 4.46 14.58
N LYS A 214 13.00 5.71 14.52
CA LYS A 214 13.86 6.90 14.51
C LYS A 214 13.27 7.93 15.46
N THR A 215 13.76 8.00 16.69
CA THR A 215 13.14 8.86 17.73
C THR A 215 13.39 10.35 17.48
N SER A 216 12.56 11.22 18.07
CA SER A 216 12.60 12.68 17.81
C SER A 216 13.72 13.43 18.55
N ASN A 217 14.45 12.79 19.46
CA ASN A 217 15.55 13.43 20.19
C ASN A 217 16.81 13.57 19.31
N PRO A 218 17.64 14.61 19.52
CA PRO A 218 18.86 14.83 18.74
C PRO A 218 19.83 13.63 18.74
N GLY A 219 20.01 12.99 19.90
CA GLY A 219 20.87 11.80 20.04
C GLY A 219 20.32 10.53 19.37
N SER A 220 19.18 10.59 18.69
CA SER A 220 18.70 9.46 17.86
C SER A 220 19.72 9.07 16.78
N ASN A 221 20.50 10.04 16.29
CA ASN A 221 21.49 9.83 15.24
C ASN A 221 22.71 9.02 15.70
N ASP A 222 22.96 8.91 17.01
CA ASP A 222 24.14 8.22 17.54
C ASP A 222 24.17 6.72 17.19
N ILE A 223 22.98 6.12 17.08
CA ILE A 223 22.82 4.69 16.76
C ILE A 223 21.88 4.51 15.56
N LEU A 224 20.72 5.16 15.57
CA LEU A 224 19.66 4.83 14.61
C LEU A 224 20.00 5.29 13.20
N ALA A 225 20.83 6.33 13.04
CA ALA A 225 21.27 6.84 11.74
C ALA A 225 22.58 6.21 11.23
N LEU A 226 23.15 5.22 11.93
CA LEU A 226 24.34 4.52 11.45
C LEU A 226 24.01 3.74 10.17
N GLU A 227 24.89 3.81 9.18
CA GLU A 227 24.79 3.04 7.95
C GLU A 227 25.25 1.59 8.16
N LEU A 228 24.41 0.65 7.73
CA LEU A 228 24.73 -0.77 7.68
C LEU A 228 25.51 -1.07 6.38
N LYS A 229 26.17 -2.24 6.34
CA LYS A 229 26.89 -2.70 5.14
C LYS A 229 25.99 -2.83 3.90
N SER A 230 24.69 -3.03 4.10
CA SER A 230 23.68 -3.08 3.03
C SER A 230 23.41 -1.71 2.40
N GLY A 231 23.88 -0.61 3.00
CA GLY A 231 23.62 0.77 2.55
C GLY A 231 22.35 1.39 3.14
N GLU A 232 21.53 0.60 3.85
CA GLU A 232 20.42 1.13 4.66
C GLU A 232 20.93 1.61 6.03
N THR A 233 20.23 2.55 6.65
CA THR A 233 20.48 2.94 8.05
C THR A 233 19.85 1.95 9.03
N VAL A 234 20.29 1.97 10.29
CA VAL A 234 19.71 1.14 11.36
C VAL A 234 18.19 1.37 11.49
N TYR A 235 17.70 2.61 11.38
CA TYR A 235 16.25 2.87 11.44
C TYR A 235 15.50 2.35 10.21
N GLU A 236 16.08 2.39 9.01
CA GLU A 236 15.47 1.78 7.82
C GLU A 236 15.36 0.26 7.98
N ARG A 237 16.38 -0.37 8.57
CA ARG A 237 16.33 -1.80 8.89
C ARG A 237 15.22 -2.13 9.88
N ILE A 238 15.07 -1.32 10.93
CA ILE A 238 13.97 -1.48 11.91
C ILE A 238 12.61 -1.30 11.23
N ALA A 239 12.48 -0.31 10.33
CA ALA A 239 11.25 -0.08 9.58
C ALA A 239 10.86 -1.29 8.73
N ASN A 240 11.82 -1.89 8.01
CA ASN A 240 11.60 -3.10 7.23
C ASN A 240 11.22 -4.31 8.11
N LEU A 241 11.88 -4.47 9.26
CA LEU A 241 11.58 -5.54 10.21
C LEU A 241 10.16 -5.45 10.76
N ALA A 242 9.59 -4.26 10.98
CA ALA A 242 8.23 -4.12 11.48
C ALA A 242 7.17 -4.72 10.53
N GLY A 243 7.38 -4.61 9.21
CA GLY A 243 6.54 -5.27 8.21
C GLY A 243 6.68 -6.80 8.30
N THR A 244 7.92 -7.30 8.33
CA THR A 244 8.22 -8.73 8.47
C THR A 244 7.61 -9.32 9.73
N TRP A 245 7.81 -8.66 10.88
CA TRP A 245 7.30 -9.08 12.18
C TRP A 245 5.77 -8.99 12.29
N SER A 246 5.13 -8.08 11.56
CA SER A 246 3.67 -8.05 11.48
C SER A 246 3.11 -9.29 10.78
N SER A 247 3.75 -9.76 9.70
CA SER A 247 3.37 -11.03 9.05
C SER A 247 3.62 -12.24 9.95
N LEU A 248 4.75 -12.27 10.67
CA LEU A 248 5.03 -13.34 11.65
C LEU A 248 4.00 -13.38 12.78
N ALA A 249 3.52 -12.22 13.24
CA ALA A 249 2.52 -12.13 14.29
C ALA A 249 1.17 -12.77 13.89
N ASP A 250 0.83 -12.69 12.61
CA ASP A 250 -0.43 -13.21 12.06
C ASP A 250 -0.35 -14.70 11.69
N GLY A 251 0.82 -15.31 11.83
CA GLY A 251 1.04 -16.72 11.51
C GLY A 251 0.92 -17.03 10.01
N THR A 252 0.98 -15.99 9.16
CA THR A 252 0.91 -16.12 7.70
C THR A 252 2.28 -15.81 7.09
N GLU A 253 2.71 -16.61 6.11
CA GLU A 253 3.88 -16.30 5.28
C GLU A 253 3.61 -15.15 4.28
N GLU A 254 2.35 -14.73 4.15
CA GLU A 254 1.90 -13.63 3.30
C GLU A 254 1.96 -12.26 4.01
N THR A 255 1.99 -11.17 3.22
CA THR A 255 1.92 -9.80 3.74
C THR A 255 0.55 -9.54 4.36
N CYS A 256 0.53 -9.28 5.67
CA CYS A 256 -0.73 -9.16 6.39
C CYS A 256 -1.61 -8.01 5.86
N THR A 257 -2.88 -8.39 5.60
CA THR A 257 -4.11 -7.63 5.88
C THR A 257 -3.97 -6.25 6.54
N THR A 258 -3.72 -6.36 7.83
CA THR A 258 -3.82 -5.35 8.85
C THR A 258 -2.53 -5.42 9.66
N PRO A 259 -1.75 -4.34 9.77
CA PRO A 259 -0.49 -4.40 10.50
C PRO A 259 -0.74 -4.79 11.96
N ARG A 260 0.21 -5.50 12.58
CA ARG A 260 0.26 -5.71 14.05
C ARG A 260 1.30 -4.81 14.71
N LEU A 261 2.23 -4.29 13.92
CA LEU A 261 3.25 -3.38 14.38
C LEU A 261 3.18 -2.07 13.61
N GLY A 262 3.31 -0.99 14.35
CA GLY A 262 3.59 0.35 13.86
C GLY A 262 5.02 0.78 14.20
N LEU A 263 5.38 1.98 13.76
CA LEU A 263 6.70 2.58 14.01
C LEU A 263 6.58 3.86 14.82
N VAL A 264 7.55 4.15 15.68
CA VAL A 264 7.73 5.48 16.26
C VAL A 264 8.83 6.21 15.49
N VAL A 265 8.45 7.27 14.78
CA VAL A 265 9.35 8.04 13.89
C VAL A 265 9.19 9.53 14.15
N GLY A 266 10.24 10.24 14.53
CA GLY A 266 10.18 11.64 14.91
C GLY A 266 9.82 12.54 13.74
N ALA A 267 8.80 13.39 13.91
CA ALA A 267 8.38 14.39 12.94
C ALA A 267 9.36 15.58 12.80
N THR A 268 10.42 15.61 13.60
CA THR A 268 11.50 16.62 13.54
C THR A 268 12.45 16.40 12.37
N ASP A 269 12.39 15.23 11.71
CA ASP A 269 13.26 14.84 10.60
C ASP A 269 12.41 14.24 9.46
N PRO A 270 11.84 15.10 8.58
CA PRO A 270 10.94 14.65 7.50
C PRO A 270 11.61 13.68 6.51
N GLU A 271 12.92 13.81 6.27
CA GLU A 271 13.64 12.91 5.37
C GLU A 271 13.76 11.50 5.97
N ALA A 272 14.12 11.39 7.25
CA ALA A 272 14.12 10.09 7.92
C ALA A 272 12.70 9.50 8.02
N LEU A 273 11.67 10.35 8.22
CA LEU A 273 10.27 9.91 8.21
C LEU A 273 9.85 9.33 6.85
N LYS A 274 10.22 9.98 5.75
CA LYS A 274 9.98 9.51 4.39
C LYS A 274 10.69 8.18 4.11
N ARG A 275 11.97 8.07 4.46
CA ARG A 275 12.75 6.83 4.27
C ARG A 275 12.18 5.68 5.11
N ALA A 276 11.78 5.94 6.35
CA ALA A 276 11.12 4.94 7.20
C ALA A 276 9.78 4.49 6.62
N ARG A 277 8.94 5.41 6.11
CA ARG A 277 7.69 5.08 5.40
C ARG A 277 7.94 4.20 4.18
N GLN A 278 8.94 4.52 3.36
CA GLN A 278 9.32 3.74 2.19
C GLN A 278 9.78 2.32 2.57
N ALA A 279 10.62 2.21 3.61
CA ALA A 279 11.15 0.92 4.07
C ALA A 279 10.08 0.03 4.74
N ALA A 280 9.13 0.63 5.46
CA ALA A 280 8.05 -0.09 6.15
C ALA A 280 6.89 -0.50 5.24
N GLY A 281 6.68 0.25 4.16
CA GLY A 281 5.53 0.11 3.27
C GLY A 281 4.32 0.97 3.66
N PRO A 282 3.30 1.02 2.78
CA PRO A 282 2.19 1.98 2.88
C PRO A 282 1.18 1.66 3.99
N ASN A 283 1.14 0.41 4.45
CA ASN A 283 0.13 -0.05 5.41
C ASN A 283 0.56 0.10 6.88
N VAL A 284 1.86 0.24 7.16
CA VAL A 284 2.36 0.31 8.53
C VAL A 284 1.99 1.65 9.17
N TRP A 285 1.38 1.64 10.35
CA TRP A 285 1.05 2.88 11.05
C TRP A 285 2.30 3.52 11.67
N ILE A 286 2.44 4.85 11.54
CA ILE A 286 3.54 5.62 12.15
C ILE A 286 3.00 6.50 13.27
N LEU A 287 3.56 6.39 14.48
CA LEU A 287 3.41 7.37 15.55
C LEU A 287 4.50 8.44 15.37
N ALA A 288 4.11 9.69 15.08
CA ALA A 288 5.02 10.75 14.67
C ALA A 288 5.20 11.89 15.70
N PRO A 289 5.91 11.65 16.83
CA PRO A 289 6.12 12.69 17.83
C PRO A 289 7.04 13.78 17.31
N GLY A 290 6.79 15.02 17.75
CA GLY A 290 7.70 16.15 17.52
C GLY A 290 7.10 17.31 16.73
N VAL A 291 5.88 17.16 16.20
CA VAL A 291 5.14 18.27 15.59
C VAL A 291 4.87 19.36 16.65
N GLY A 292 5.10 20.63 16.28
CA GLY A 292 4.84 21.78 17.14
C GLY A 292 5.91 22.00 18.21
N ALA A 293 5.71 21.52 19.44
CA ALA A 293 6.53 21.87 20.60
C ALA A 293 8.02 21.47 20.50
N GLN A 294 8.37 20.54 19.61
CA GLN A 294 9.76 20.13 19.34
C GLN A 294 10.27 20.65 17.98
N GLY A 295 9.51 21.51 17.31
CA GLY A 295 9.92 22.21 16.09
C GLY A 295 9.64 21.50 14.77
N GLY A 296 8.98 20.34 14.77
CA GLY A 296 8.59 19.67 13.52
C GLY A 296 7.47 20.42 12.79
N ASP A 297 7.66 20.65 11.48
CA ASP A 297 6.62 21.20 10.60
C ASP A 297 5.56 20.13 10.28
N LEU A 298 4.29 20.50 10.43
CA LEU A 298 3.18 19.57 10.28
C LEU A 298 2.97 19.14 8.83
N LEU A 299 3.13 20.06 7.86
CA LEU A 299 2.88 19.76 6.46
C LEU A 299 3.99 18.88 5.89
N ASP A 300 5.24 19.18 6.22
CA ASP A 300 6.38 18.37 5.79
C ASP A 300 6.33 16.97 6.42
N ALA A 301 5.97 16.87 7.70
CA ALA A 301 5.74 15.57 8.34
C ALA A 301 4.57 14.81 7.69
N ALA A 302 3.47 15.49 7.34
CA ALA A 302 2.35 14.87 6.65
C ALA A 302 2.75 14.33 5.26
N ARG A 303 3.49 15.12 4.47
CA ARG A 303 3.99 14.72 3.15
C ARG A 303 4.94 13.53 3.22
N ALA A 304 5.78 13.47 4.25
CA ALA A 304 6.74 12.39 4.43
C ALA A 304 6.11 11.10 5.00
N GLY A 305 5.12 11.24 5.89
CA GLY A 305 4.66 10.14 6.72
C GLY A 305 3.29 9.56 6.39
N LEU A 306 2.38 10.28 5.71
CA LEU A 306 1.06 9.76 5.35
C LEU A 306 1.15 8.75 4.21
N ASN A 307 0.20 7.82 4.16
CA ASN A 307 -0.01 6.96 2.99
C ASN A 307 -0.87 7.67 1.92
N ALA A 308 -1.04 7.04 0.76
CA ALA A 308 -1.80 7.59 -0.37
C ALA A 308 -3.27 7.91 -0.04
N ALA A 309 -3.86 7.25 0.97
CA ALA A 309 -5.21 7.55 1.46
C ALA A 309 -5.24 8.74 2.44
N GLY A 310 -4.10 9.37 2.72
CA GLY A 310 -3.98 10.43 3.73
C GLY A 310 -4.08 9.92 5.16
N THR A 311 -3.81 8.64 5.42
CA THR A 311 -3.90 8.02 6.75
C THR A 311 -2.56 7.36 7.12
N GLY A 312 -2.57 6.37 8.02
CA GLY A 312 -1.39 5.59 8.36
C GLY A 312 -0.37 6.33 9.24
N MET A 313 -0.71 7.50 9.77
CA MET A 313 0.13 8.24 10.71
C MET A 313 -0.70 8.86 11.82
N LEU A 314 -0.22 8.78 13.06
CA LEU A 314 -0.75 9.44 14.25
C LEU A 314 0.18 10.57 14.67
N ILE A 315 -0.39 11.73 15.01
CA ILE A 315 0.36 12.89 15.50
C ILE A 315 0.14 13.02 17.02
N PRO A 316 1.06 12.53 17.88
CA PRO A 316 0.93 12.65 19.32
C PRO A 316 1.26 14.07 19.78
N VAL A 317 0.30 14.69 20.46
CA VAL A 317 0.45 16.00 21.10
C VAL A 317 0.06 15.91 22.57
N SER A 318 0.97 16.35 23.43
CA SER A 318 0.79 16.35 24.89
C SER A 318 0.70 17.79 25.39
N ARG A 319 1.84 18.42 25.69
CA ARG A 319 1.96 19.80 26.21
C ARG A 319 1.25 20.89 25.38
N GLY A 320 1.13 20.71 24.07
CA GLY A 320 0.40 21.66 23.21
C GLY A 320 -1.10 21.73 23.49
N ILE A 321 -1.64 20.71 24.19
CA ILE A 321 -3.05 20.61 24.59
C ILE A 321 -3.16 20.80 26.10
N SER A 322 -2.30 20.16 26.90
CA SER A 322 -2.39 20.26 28.37
C SER A 322 -2.17 21.66 28.92
N LYS A 323 -1.36 22.48 28.25
CA LYS A 323 -1.08 23.87 28.66
C LYS A 323 -2.00 24.90 28.03
N ALA A 324 -2.91 24.49 27.15
CA ALA A 324 -3.83 25.41 26.52
C ALA A 324 -4.87 25.88 27.55
N PRO A 325 -5.32 27.16 27.49
CA PRO A 325 -6.40 27.65 28.35
C PRO A 325 -7.69 26.83 28.19
N ASN A 326 -7.94 26.35 26.97
CA ASN A 326 -9.05 25.46 26.65
C ASN A 326 -8.52 24.24 25.86
N PRO A 327 -8.30 23.09 26.51
CA PRO A 327 -7.78 21.89 25.85
C PRO A 327 -8.67 21.38 24.70
N GLY A 328 -10.00 21.55 24.80
CA GLY A 328 -10.93 21.12 23.76
C GLY A 328 -10.81 21.95 22.48
N GLU A 329 -10.71 23.28 22.61
CA GLU A 329 -10.46 24.17 21.46
C GLU A 329 -9.08 23.91 20.84
N ALA A 330 -8.03 23.76 21.67
CA ALA A 330 -6.69 23.44 21.16
C ALA A 330 -6.64 22.11 20.39
N ALA A 331 -7.33 21.08 20.89
CA ALA A 331 -7.43 19.80 20.20
C ALA A 331 -8.21 19.91 18.88
N LEU A 332 -9.30 20.69 18.84
CA LEU A 332 -10.05 20.97 17.62
C LEU A 332 -9.18 21.69 16.58
N GLU A 333 -8.47 22.76 16.98
CA GLU A 333 -7.58 23.49 16.08
C GLU A 333 -6.47 22.60 15.50
N LEU A 334 -5.88 21.75 16.33
CA LEU A 334 -4.85 20.80 15.89
C LEU A 334 -5.42 19.77 14.91
N LYS A 335 -6.60 19.21 15.22
CA LYS A 335 -7.31 18.32 14.30
C LYS A 335 -7.53 18.99 12.93
N GLU A 336 -8.00 20.24 12.91
CA GLU A 336 -8.27 20.95 11.66
C GLU A 336 -6.97 21.24 10.88
N LYS A 337 -5.89 21.64 11.55
CA LYS A 337 -4.57 21.81 10.93
C LYS A 337 -4.04 20.50 10.33
N ILE A 338 -4.20 19.38 11.05
CA ILE A 338 -3.81 18.05 10.57
C ILE A 338 -4.65 17.66 9.35
N ASN A 339 -5.96 17.90 9.38
CA ASN A 339 -6.84 17.60 8.25
C ASN A 339 -6.54 18.48 7.03
N GLN A 340 -6.16 19.74 7.22
CA GLN A 340 -5.69 20.60 6.13
C GLN A 340 -4.43 20.05 5.48
N ALA A 341 -3.43 19.66 6.29
CA ALA A 341 -2.20 19.05 5.77
C ALA A 341 -2.49 17.72 5.05
N ARG A 342 -3.35 16.87 5.64
CA ARG A 342 -3.81 15.62 5.02
C ARG A 342 -4.49 15.85 3.67
N ASN A 343 -5.40 16.82 3.58
CA ASN A 343 -6.10 17.12 2.34
C ASN A 343 -5.16 17.67 1.26
N GLN A 344 -4.09 18.36 1.64
CA GLN A 344 -3.04 18.78 0.69
C GLN A 344 -2.26 17.58 0.17
N VAL A 345 -1.94 16.59 1.01
CA VAL A 345 -1.28 15.35 0.57
C VAL A 345 -2.18 14.55 -0.36
N VAL A 346 -3.44 14.32 0.01
CA VAL A 346 -4.39 13.58 -0.83
C VAL A 346 -4.66 14.32 -2.15
N SER A 347 -4.82 15.64 -2.11
CA SER A 347 -4.98 16.44 -3.33
C SER A 347 -3.73 16.42 -4.20
N ALA A 348 -2.53 16.46 -3.61
CA ALA A 348 -1.28 16.36 -4.34
C ALA A 348 -1.10 14.98 -4.97
N GLU A 349 -1.52 13.90 -4.31
CA GLU A 349 -1.51 12.55 -4.88
C GLU A 349 -2.57 12.39 -5.97
N GLN A 350 -3.77 12.93 -5.78
CA GLN A 350 -4.81 12.92 -6.82
C GLN A 350 -4.42 13.79 -8.03
N ALA A 351 -3.75 14.92 -7.80
CA ALA A 351 -3.15 15.75 -8.84
C ALA A 351 -1.96 15.04 -9.50
N ALA A 352 -1.13 14.30 -8.75
CA ALA A 352 -0.04 13.50 -9.28
C ALA A 352 -0.55 12.30 -10.09
N VAL A 353 -1.70 11.70 -9.72
CA VAL A 353 -2.39 10.65 -10.51
C VAL A 353 -3.06 11.26 -11.75
N GLY A 354 -3.54 12.51 -11.68
CA GLY A 354 -4.01 13.28 -12.84
C GLY A 354 -2.89 13.77 -13.76
N GLU A 355 -1.70 14.01 -13.21
CA GLU A 355 -0.44 14.34 -13.90
C GLU A 355 0.39 13.09 -14.24
N ALA A 356 -0.01 11.88 -13.82
CA ALA A 356 0.71 10.63 -14.07
C ALA A 356 0.66 10.21 -15.55
N THR A 357 -0.05 10.96 -16.39
CA THR A 357 0.14 10.93 -17.83
C THR A 357 1.42 11.64 -18.30
N GLU A 358 2.14 12.38 -17.44
CA GLU A 358 3.37 13.13 -17.77
C GLU A 358 4.52 13.09 -16.72
N GLY A 359 4.33 12.52 -15.52
CA GLY A 359 5.39 12.30 -14.51
C GLY A 359 6.31 11.08 -14.79
N ILE A 360 7.51 11.04 -14.15
CA ILE A 360 8.45 9.90 -14.20
C ILE A 360 8.62 9.24 -12.82
N GLU A 361 8.41 7.93 -12.77
CA GLU A 361 8.58 7.07 -11.59
C GLU A 361 10.05 6.77 -11.30
N PRO A 362 10.43 6.40 -10.04
CA PRO A 362 11.81 6.08 -9.69
C PRO A 362 12.45 5.00 -10.57
N TYR A 363 11.76 3.89 -10.81
CA TYR A 363 12.28 2.81 -11.66
C TYR A 363 12.46 3.22 -13.13
N GLN A 364 11.64 4.18 -13.59
CA GLN A 364 11.75 4.74 -14.94
C GLN A 364 12.97 5.65 -15.05
N ARG A 365 13.21 6.48 -14.02
CA ARG A 365 14.40 7.31 -13.93
C ARG A 365 15.66 6.44 -13.93
N GLU A 366 15.73 5.46 -13.04
CA GLU A 366 16.86 4.52 -12.99
C GLU A 366 17.08 3.85 -14.34
N PHE A 367 16.00 3.39 -14.99
CA PHE A 367 16.03 2.79 -16.32
C PHE A 367 16.65 3.71 -17.38
N LEU A 368 16.24 4.97 -17.43
CA LEU A 368 16.77 5.94 -18.39
C LEU A 368 18.24 6.28 -18.09
N GLU A 369 18.60 6.48 -16.82
CA GLU A 369 19.97 6.77 -16.39
C GLU A 369 20.94 5.65 -16.77
N PHE A 370 20.62 4.40 -16.45
CA PHE A 370 21.52 3.29 -16.80
C PHE A 370 21.49 3.00 -18.31
N SER A 371 20.36 3.23 -18.99
CA SER A 371 20.33 3.14 -20.46
C SER A 371 21.26 4.16 -21.11
N LEU A 372 21.38 5.36 -20.55
CA LEU A 372 22.31 6.39 -21.03
C LEU A 372 23.76 6.01 -20.71
N ALA A 373 24.03 5.54 -19.48
CA ALA A 373 25.36 5.13 -19.05
C ALA A 373 25.93 3.97 -19.88
N GLU A 374 25.10 2.99 -20.26
CA GLU A 374 25.47 1.84 -21.09
C GLU A 374 25.45 2.16 -22.61
N GLY A 375 25.07 3.39 -22.98
CA GLY A 375 24.93 3.82 -24.37
C GLY A 375 23.80 3.11 -25.14
N VAL A 376 22.86 2.49 -24.42
CA VAL A 376 21.63 1.90 -24.98
C VAL A 376 20.73 3.03 -25.50
N LEU A 377 20.60 4.10 -24.72
CA LEU A 377 19.94 5.34 -25.11
C LEU A 377 21.01 6.38 -25.45
N LYS A 378 20.86 7.07 -26.58
CA LYS A 378 21.78 8.13 -27.04
C LYS A 378 21.00 9.32 -27.54
N PHE A 379 21.54 10.52 -27.32
CA PHE A 379 21.05 11.76 -27.92
C PHE A 379 21.96 12.19 -29.08
N GLY A 380 21.39 12.83 -30.09
CA GLY A 380 22.07 13.20 -31.33
C GLY A 380 21.13 13.16 -32.53
N SER A 381 21.67 13.23 -33.75
CA SER A 381 20.86 13.17 -34.97
C SER A 381 20.92 11.78 -35.59
N PHE A 382 19.81 11.05 -35.58
CA PHE A 382 19.74 9.66 -36.07
C PHE A 382 18.68 9.49 -37.15
N VAL A 383 19.06 8.97 -38.32
CA VAL A 383 18.11 8.64 -39.40
C VAL A 383 17.51 7.25 -39.13
N LEU A 384 16.20 7.20 -38.90
CA LEU A 384 15.43 5.98 -38.67
C LEU A 384 15.16 5.22 -39.98
N LYS A 385 14.75 3.95 -39.87
CA LYS A 385 14.31 3.16 -41.05
C LYS A 385 13.15 3.80 -41.82
N SER A 386 12.36 4.65 -41.17
CA SER A 386 11.30 5.44 -41.80
C SER A 386 11.81 6.64 -42.61
N GLY A 387 13.12 6.91 -42.60
CA GLY A 387 13.74 8.10 -43.20
C GLY A 387 13.68 9.35 -42.31
N ARG A 388 13.01 9.29 -41.15
CA ARG A 388 12.90 10.42 -40.21
C ARG A 388 14.19 10.63 -39.44
N THR A 389 14.50 11.88 -39.13
CA THR A 389 15.59 12.25 -38.22
C THR A 389 15.06 12.33 -36.79
N SER A 390 15.59 11.52 -35.88
CA SER A 390 15.24 11.47 -34.45
C SER A 390 16.34 12.11 -33.60
N PRO A 391 16.01 12.90 -32.56
CA PRO A 391 16.98 13.46 -31.62
C PRO A 391 17.53 12.43 -30.62
N TYR A 392 16.97 11.22 -30.62
CA TYR A 392 17.38 10.12 -29.76
C TYR A 392 17.37 8.79 -30.49
N PHE A 393 18.16 7.83 -30.00
CA PHE A 393 18.20 6.46 -30.49
C PHE A 393 18.29 5.48 -29.34
N PHE A 394 17.49 4.41 -29.40
CA PHE A 394 17.45 3.36 -28.40
C PHE A 394 17.78 2.00 -29.03
N ASN A 395 18.78 1.30 -28.47
CA ASN A 395 19.22 -0.01 -28.93
C ASN A 395 19.37 -1.00 -27.78
N ALA A 396 18.29 -1.74 -27.49
CA ALA A 396 18.28 -2.77 -26.44
C ALA A 396 19.32 -3.89 -26.63
N GLY A 397 19.86 -4.07 -27.84
CA GLY A 397 20.93 -5.04 -28.08
C GLY A 397 22.24 -4.73 -27.35
N LEU A 398 22.38 -3.52 -26.78
CA LEU A 398 23.53 -3.12 -25.98
C LEU A 398 23.41 -3.52 -24.50
N PHE A 399 22.27 -4.06 -24.04
CA PHE A 399 22.18 -4.71 -22.74
C PHE A 399 22.91 -6.07 -22.76
N ALA A 400 24.24 -6.02 -22.77
CA ALA A 400 25.12 -7.16 -23.08
C ALA A 400 25.98 -7.65 -21.92
N SER A 401 25.77 -7.13 -20.70
CA SER A 401 26.48 -7.54 -19.48
C SER A 401 25.51 -8.11 -18.44
N GLY A 402 26.01 -8.93 -17.52
CA GLY A 402 25.19 -9.46 -16.41
C GLY A 402 24.58 -8.36 -15.54
N GLY A 403 25.33 -7.28 -15.28
CA GLY A 403 24.83 -6.12 -14.54
C GLY A 403 23.75 -5.35 -15.30
N ALA A 404 23.90 -5.17 -16.62
CA ALA A 404 22.89 -4.51 -17.46
C ALA A 404 21.59 -5.34 -17.54
N LEU A 405 21.71 -6.66 -17.72
CA LEU A 405 20.57 -7.57 -17.74
C LEU A 405 19.86 -7.64 -16.38
N PHE A 406 20.59 -7.60 -15.27
CA PHE A 406 20.03 -7.53 -13.93
C PHE A 406 19.19 -6.26 -13.75
N LYS A 407 19.76 -5.08 -14.03
CA LYS A 407 19.03 -3.80 -13.93
C LYS A 407 17.81 -3.75 -14.86
N LEU A 408 17.95 -4.29 -16.08
CA LEU A 408 16.84 -4.38 -17.03
C LEU A 408 15.71 -5.26 -16.48
N GLY A 409 16.03 -6.44 -15.95
CA GLY A 409 15.07 -7.33 -15.31
C GLY A 409 14.28 -6.62 -14.20
N LYS A 410 14.98 -5.93 -13.29
CA LYS A 410 14.35 -5.15 -12.21
C LYS A 410 13.42 -4.06 -12.74
N ALA A 411 13.85 -3.33 -13.77
CA ALA A 411 13.06 -2.24 -14.36
C ALA A 411 11.75 -2.76 -14.99
N TYR A 412 11.79 -3.90 -15.69
CA TYR A 412 10.59 -4.56 -16.18
C TYR A 412 9.69 -5.07 -15.05
N ALA A 413 10.26 -5.75 -14.05
CA ALA A 413 9.49 -6.26 -12.92
C ALA A 413 8.77 -5.11 -12.18
N ALA A 414 9.45 -3.99 -11.94
CA ALA A 414 8.86 -2.78 -11.37
C ALA A 414 7.74 -2.21 -12.27
N ALA A 415 7.94 -2.14 -13.58
CA ALA A 415 6.91 -1.67 -14.53
C ALA A 415 5.67 -2.57 -14.56
N ILE A 416 5.86 -3.90 -14.45
CA ILE A 416 4.75 -4.86 -14.32
C ILE A 416 3.96 -4.59 -13.04
N MET A 417 4.65 -4.52 -11.91
CA MET A 417 4.03 -4.36 -10.59
C MET A 417 3.43 -2.97 -10.36
N ALA A 418 3.90 -1.95 -11.07
CA ALA A 418 3.30 -0.62 -11.06
C ALA A 418 2.05 -0.52 -11.95
N SER A 419 1.80 -1.48 -12.84
CA SER A 419 0.73 -1.39 -13.83
C SER A 419 -0.59 -1.99 -13.33
N SER A 420 -1.60 -1.15 -13.09
CA SER A 420 -2.97 -1.60 -12.79
C SER A 420 -3.63 -2.43 -13.90
N LYS A 421 -3.02 -2.49 -15.10
CA LYS A 421 -3.46 -3.34 -16.22
C LYS A 421 -2.92 -4.76 -16.13
N LEU A 422 -1.83 -4.98 -15.41
CA LEU A 422 -1.15 -6.27 -15.25
C LEU A 422 -1.18 -6.79 -13.82
N THR A 423 -1.51 -5.93 -12.84
CA THR A 423 -1.63 -6.29 -11.43
C THR A 423 -2.89 -5.70 -10.80
N ASN A 424 -3.36 -6.34 -9.72
CA ASN A 424 -4.34 -5.77 -8.78
C ASN A 424 -3.68 -5.07 -7.57
N GLY A 425 -2.39 -4.76 -7.66
CA GLY A 425 -1.58 -4.13 -6.60
C GLY A 425 -0.85 -5.12 -5.68
N LYS A 426 -1.16 -6.42 -5.77
CA LYS A 426 -0.48 -7.48 -5.00
C LYS A 426 -0.11 -8.69 -5.85
N GLU A 427 -0.99 -9.07 -6.77
CA GLU A 427 -0.84 -10.22 -7.64
C GLU A 427 -0.81 -9.81 -9.11
N VAL A 428 -0.11 -10.60 -9.92
CA VAL A 428 -0.14 -10.45 -11.37
C VAL A 428 -1.33 -11.17 -11.97
N ASN A 429 -1.88 -10.62 -13.06
CA ASN A 429 -3.01 -11.21 -13.78
C ASN A 429 -2.60 -12.17 -14.91
N PHE A 430 -1.35 -12.66 -14.88
CA PHE A 430 -0.81 -13.63 -15.82
C PHE A 430 -0.09 -14.78 -15.09
N ASP A 431 0.05 -15.91 -15.77
CA ASP A 431 0.65 -17.13 -15.23
C ASP A 431 2.03 -17.42 -15.85
N VAL A 432 2.26 -16.97 -17.09
CA VAL A 432 3.48 -17.24 -17.86
C VAL A 432 3.96 -15.98 -18.57
N ILE A 433 5.26 -15.70 -18.50
CA ILE A 433 5.96 -14.75 -19.37
C ILE A 433 6.43 -15.48 -20.62
N PHE A 434 5.99 -15.00 -21.79
CA PHE A 434 6.41 -15.51 -23.08
C PHE A 434 7.37 -14.55 -23.77
N GLY A 435 8.60 -15.02 -24.00
CA GLY A 435 9.67 -14.27 -24.66
C GLY A 435 9.90 -14.74 -26.09
N PRO A 436 9.43 -14.02 -27.13
CA PRO A 436 9.58 -14.44 -28.52
C PRO A 436 11.05 -14.54 -28.96
N ALA A 437 11.39 -15.56 -29.73
CA ALA A 437 12.75 -15.80 -30.18
C ALA A 437 13.24 -14.75 -31.19
N TYR A 438 14.49 -14.28 -31.08
CA TYR A 438 15.53 -14.69 -30.12
C TYR A 438 15.67 -13.74 -28.93
N LYS A 439 15.45 -12.44 -29.16
CA LYS A 439 15.70 -11.39 -28.16
C LYS A 439 14.83 -11.52 -26.91
N GLY A 440 13.57 -11.92 -27.10
CA GLY A 440 12.62 -12.07 -26.00
C GLY A 440 13.00 -13.20 -25.04
N ILE A 441 13.81 -14.17 -25.46
CA ILE A 441 14.20 -15.31 -24.62
C ILE A 441 15.00 -14.84 -23.40
N SER A 442 16.12 -14.13 -23.64
CA SER A 442 16.94 -13.61 -22.54
C SER A 442 16.17 -12.62 -21.69
N LEU A 443 15.30 -11.83 -22.33
CA LEU A 443 14.51 -10.82 -21.66
C LEU A 443 13.46 -11.44 -20.72
N GLY A 444 12.66 -12.38 -21.20
CA GLY A 444 11.68 -13.08 -20.38
C GLY A 444 12.31 -13.83 -19.21
N ALA A 445 13.48 -14.44 -19.42
CA ALA A 445 14.20 -15.12 -18.36
C ALA A 445 14.64 -14.17 -17.22
N VAL A 446 15.21 -13.00 -17.55
CA VAL A 446 15.67 -12.05 -16.51
C VAL A 446 14.51 -11.35 -15.81
N VAL A 447 13.39 -11.12 -16.50
CA VAL A 447 12.19 -10.54 -15.88
C VAL A 447 11.51 -11.52 -14.94
N CYS A 448 11.41 -12.79 -15.33
CA CYS A 448 10.89 -13.85 -14.46
C CYS A 448 11.72 -13.97 -13.17
N ALA A 449 13.06 -13.94 -13.28
CA ALA A 449 13.94 -13.97 -12.13
C ALA A 449 13.80 -12.72 -11.23
N ALA A 450 13.65 -11.53 -11.83
CA ALA A 450 13.48 -10.29 -11.08
C ALA A 450 12.13 -10.20 -10.36
N LEU A 451 11.03 -10.66 -10.99
CA LEU A 451 9.71 -10.74 -10.35
C LEU A 451 9.73 -11.59 -9.08
N TYR A 452 10.38 -12.75 -9.14
CA TYR A 452 10.52 -13.60 -7.96
C TYR A 452 11.42 -12.95 -6.90
N SER A 453 12.59 -12.46 -7.30
CA SER A 453 13.59 -11.92 -6.36
C SER A 453 13.13 -10.65 -5.65
N ASP A 454 12.46 -9.73 -6.34
CA ASP A 454 12.12 -8.41 -5.79
C ASP A 454 10.69 -8.37 -5.23
N PHE A 455 9.78 -9.18 -5.76
CA PHE A 455 8.35 -9.11 -5.44
C PHE A 455 7.74 -10.44 -4.98
N GLY A 456 8.51 -11.53 -4.94
CA GLY A 456 8.00 -12.86 -4.56
C GLY A 456 7.00 -13.45 -5.57
N VAL A 457 6.94 -12.91 -6.80
CA VAL A 457 6.00 -13.36 -7.83
C VAL A 457 6.64 -14.49 -8.65
N ASP A 458 6.19 -15.71 -8.42
CA ASP A 458 6.64 -16.91 -9.16
C ASP A 458 5.71 -17.19 -10.36
N VAL A 459 6.22 -16.94 -11.57
CA VAL A 459 5.50 -17.14 -12.84
C VAL A 459 6.29 -18.08 -13.75
N GLY A 460 5.59 -18.77 -14.64
CA GLY A 460 6.25 -19.60 -15.66
C GLY A 460 7.01 -18.76 -16.68
N PHE A 461 8.06 -19.33 -17.27
CA PHE A 461 8.76 -18.74 -18.42
C PHE A 461 8.69 -19.67 -19.63
N ALA A 462 8.34 -19.13 -20.80
CA ALA A 462 8.29 -19.87 -22.06
C ALA A 462 8.75 -19.04 -23.28
N TYR A 463 9.10 -19.72 -24.37
CA TYR A 463 9.53 -19.08 -25.63
C TYR A 463 9.27 -19.99 -26.86
N ASP A 464 9.26 -19.40 -28.07
CA ASP A 464 9.19 -20.14 -29.33
C ASP A 464 10.56 -20.49 -29.92
N ARG A 465 10.59 -21.46 -30.84
CA ARG A 465 11.73 -21.74 -31.71
C ARG A 465 11.36 -21.39 -33.14
N LYS A 466 12.31 -20.77 -33.87
CA LYS A 466 12.15 -20.54 -35.31
C LYS A 466 12.19 -21.83 -36.12
N GLU A 467 12.92 -22.84 -35.63
CA GLU A 467 13.07 -24.15 -36.26
C GLU A 467 12.37 -25.22 -35.39
N ALA A 468 11.56 -26.07 -36.02
CA ALA A 468 10.95 -27.21 -35.34
C ALA A 468 12.00 -28.31 -35.10
N LYS A 469 11.95 -29.01 -33.96
CA LYS A 469 12.75 -30.23 -33.77
C LYS A 469 12.00 -31.44 -34.33
N ASP A 470 12.70 -32.27 -35.10
CA ASP A 470 12.13 -33.49 -35.69
C ASP A 470 12.11 -34.70 -34.72
N HIS A 471 12.83 -34.66 -33.57
CA HIS A 471 12.89 -35.77 -32.59
C HIS A 471 12.90 -35.28 -31.11
N GLY A 472 12.12 -35.93 -30.23
CA GLY A 472 11.89 -35.60 -28.79
C GLY A 472 10.43 -35.28 -28.47
N GLU A 473 10.12 -34.53 -27.39
CA GLU A 473 8.78 -33.98 -27.07
C GLU A 473 8.16 -33.09 -28.18
N GLY A 474 8.86 -32.91 -29.32
CA GLY A 474 8.35 -32.21 -30.49
C GLY A 474 7.99 -30.75 -30.25
N GLY A 475 7.57 -30.04 -31.30
CA GLY A 475 6.97 -28.72 -31.16
C GLY A 475 7.93 -27.52 -31.24
N LYS A 476 7.29 -26.33 -31.33
CA LYS A 476 7.95 -25.02 -31.48
C LYS A 476 8.05 -24.24 -30.18
N LEU A 477 7.58 -24.78 -29.06
CA LEU A 477 7.50 -24.07 -27.77
C LEU A 477 8.39 -24.74 -26.74
N VAL A 478 8.94 -23.94 -25.82
CA VAL A 478 9.83 -24.41 -24.75
C VAL A 478 9.51 -23.67 -23.46
N GLY A 479 9.58 -24.36 -22.33
CA GLY A 479 9.35 -23.80 -21.00
C GLY A 479 8.02 -24.22 -20.40
N ALA A 480 7.44 -23.37 -19.56
CA ALA A 480 6.15 -23.64 -18.93
C ALA A 480 5.03 -23.87 -19.95
N SER A 481 4.09 -24.77 -19.65
CA SER A 481 2.89 -24.94 -20.47
C SER A 481 2.05 -23.67 -20.47
N MET A 482 1.56 -23.29 -21.65
CA MET A 482 0.71 -22.11 -21.85
C MET A 482 -0.74 -22.46 -22.19
N GLU A 483 -1.06 -23.74 -22.33
CA GLU A 483 -2.41 -24.20 -22.64
C GLU A 483 -3.39 -23.77 -21.54
N ASN A 484 -4.45 -23.04 -21.89
CA ASN A 484 -5.42 -22.46 -20.97
C ASN A 484 -4.81 -21.54 -19.89
N LYS A 485 -3.63 -20.95 -20.15
CA LYS A 485 -2.96 -20.00 -19.25
C LYS A 485 -3.03 -18.58 -19.76
N ARG A 486 -2.92 -17.63 -18.83
CA ARG A 486 -2.80 -16.20 -19.09
C ARG A 486 -1.33 -15.88 -19.36
N VAL A 487 -1.04 -15.30 -20.51
CA VAL A 487 0.33 -15.10 -21.00
C VAL A 487 0.62 -13.61 -21.19
N LEU A 488 1.70 -13.14 -20.57
CA LEU A 488 2.28 -11.83 -20.81
C LEU A 488 3.41 -11.95 -21.84
N VAL A 489 3.27 -11.28 -22.98
CA VAL A 489 4.33 -11.27 -24.02
C VAL A 489 5.32 -10.15 -23.72
N ILE A 490 6.61 -10.43 -23.82
CA ILE A 490 7.67 -9.44 -23.58
C ILE A 490 8.47 -9.14 -24.85
N ASP A 491 8.81 -7.88 -25.08
CA ASP A 491 9.62 -7.44 -26.24
C ASP A 491 10.43 -6.17 -25.90
N ASP A 492 11.39 -5.77 -26.74
CA ASP A 492 12.21 -4.57 -26.47
C ASP A 492 11.49 -3.25 -26.82
N VAL A 493 11.12 -3.07 -28.09
CA VAL A 493 10.45 -1.88 -28.61
C VAL A 493 9.52 -2.30 -29.75
N ILE A 494 8.28 -1.79 -29.75
CA ILE A 494 7.35 -2.04 -30.84
C ILE A 494 7.62 -1.07 -32.01
N THR A 495 7.96 -1.63 -33.17
CA THR A 495 8.08 -0.87 -34.44
C THR A 495 6.83 -1.00 -35.30
N ALA A 496 6.58 -2.17 -35.88
CA ALA A 496 5.35 -2.48 -36.60
C ALA A 496 4.40 -3.41 -35.82
N GLY A 497 4.89 -4.00 -34.72
CA GLY A 497 4.16 -4.98 -33.92
C GLY A 497 4.01 -6.36 -34.57
N THR A 498 4.73 -6.65 -35.65
CA THR A 498 4.65 -7.93 -36.38
C THR A 498 4.96 -9.12 -35.47
N ALA A 499 6.05 -9.05 -34.70
CA ALA A 499 6.46 -10.14 -33.79
C ALA A 499 5.41 -10.42 -32.70
N ILE A 500 4.81 -9.37 -32.15
CA ILE A 500 3.74 -9.47 -31.15
C ILE A 500 2.49 -10.12 -31.75
N ARG A 501 2.09 -9.73 -32.96
CA ARG A 501 0.92 -10.30 -33.65
C ARG A 501 1.12 -11.76 -34.02
N GLU A 502 2.33 -12.12 -34.45
CA GLU A 502 2.72 -13.51 -34.71
C GLU A 502 2.67 -14.35 -33.42
N SER A 503 3.20 -13.81 -32.32
CA SER A 503 3.18 -14.44 -31.01
C SER A 503 1.75 -14.64 -30.51
N HIS A 504 0.92 -13.60 -30.58
CA HIS A 504 -0.49 -13.69 -30.20
C HIS A 504 -1.24 -14.75 -31.02
N LYS A 505 -1.07 -14.76 -32.35
CA LYS A 505 -1.69 -15.78 -33.22
C LYS A 505 -1.24 -17.20 -32.87
N MET A 506 0.04 -17.39 -32.58
CA MET A 506 0.60 -18.67 -32.16
C MET A 506 0.02 -19.12 -30.82
N LEU A 507 0.02 -18.24 -29.82
CA LEU A 507 -0.50 -18.50 -28.48
C LEU A 507 -2.00 -18.83 -28.53
N SER A 508 -2.79 -18.09 -29.30
CA SER A 508 -4.22 -18.38 -29.48
C SER A 508 -4.46 -19.74 -30.15
N SER A 509 -3.57 -20.19 -31.04
CA SER A 509 -3.69 -21.51 -31.70
C SER A 509 -3.48 -22.72 -30.78
N ILE A 510 -2.90 -22.51 -29.60
CA ILE A 510 -2.68 -23.53 -28.57
C ILE A 510 -3.60 -23.34 -27.34
N GLY A 511 -4.61 -22.46 -27.45
CA GLY A 511 -5.53 -22.17 -26.34
C GLY A 511 -4.94 -21.32 -25.21
N ALA A 512 -3.81 -20.63 -25.43
CA ALA A 512 -3.27 -19.67 -24.47
C ALA A 512 -4.00 -18.32 -24.61
N ASN A 513 -4.26 -17.65 -23.49
CA ASN A 513 -4.88 -16.34 -23.45
C ASN A 513 -3.80 -15.27 -23.28
N THR A 514 -3.52 -14.49 -24.32
CA THR A 514 -2.61 -13.35 -24.18
C THR A 514 -3.32 -12.23 -23.41
N VAL A 515 -2.79 -11.82 -22.25
CA VAL A 515 -3.43 -10.81 -21.40
C VAL A 515 -2.76 -9.44 -21.48
N GLY A 516 -1.60 -9.35 -22.13
CA GLY A 516 -0.89 -8.10 -22.30
C GLY A 516 0.45 -8.24 -23.01
N VAL A 517 1.06 -7.10 -23.29
CA VAL A 517 2.42 -6.98 -23.80
C VAL A 517 3.18 -6.01 -22.92
N ILE A 518 4.44 -6.30 -22.61
CA ILE A 518 5.33 -5.35 -21.95
C ILE A 518 6.60 -5.09 -22.77
N ILE A 519 7.00 -3.82 -22.86
CA ILE A 519 8.19 -3.36 -23.58
C ILE A 519 9.10 -2.42 -22.76
N ALA A 520 10.34 -2.22 -23.22
CA ALA A 520 11.30 -1.37 -22.51
C ALA A 520 10.98 0.10 -22.74
N LEU A 521 10.78 0.50 -23.99
CA LEU A 521 10.55 1.89 -24.37
C LEU A 521 9.40 2.01 -25.37
N ASP A 522 8.34 2.71 -24.99
CA ASP A 522 7.33 3.20 -25.94
C ASP A 522 7.79 4.52 -26.56
N ARG A 523 8.00 4.51 -27.86
CA ARG A 523 8.38 5.72 -28.59
C ARG A 523 7.26 6.76 -28.65
N ALA A 524 6.01 6.35 -28.42
CA ALA A 524 4.82 7.20 -28.51
C ALA A 524 4.80 8.05 -29.79
N GLU A 525 5.20 7.45 -30.92
CA GLU A 525 5.32 8.12 -32.21
C GLU A 525 4.23 7.67 -33.18
N LYS A 526 3.69 8.62 -33.96
CA LYS A 526 2.78 8.37 -35.08
C LYS A 526 3.44 7.49 -36.15
N ARG A 527 2.71 6.51 -36.69
CA ARG A 527 3.22 5.63 -37.77
C ARG A 527 3.53 6.40 -39.06
N SER A 528 2.74 7.41 -39.37
CA SER A 528 2.98 8.41 -40.43
C SER A 528 2.31 9.73 -40.06
N LEU A 529 2.50 10.80 -40.83
CA LEU A 529 1.76 12.05 -40.60
C LEU A 529 0.25 11.88 -40.88
N ASP A 530 -0.10 10.93 -41.74
CA ASP A 530 -1.48 10.64 -42.15
C ASP A 530 -2.14 9.53 -41.29
N ASP A 531 -1.35 8.79 -40.50
CA ASP A 531 -1.82 7.79 -39.53
C ASP A 531 -1.40 8.24 -38.12
N PRO A 532 -2.27 8.95 -37.39
CA PRO A 532 -1.93 9.53 -36.09
C PRO A 532 -1.82 8.48 -34.98
N VAL A 533 -2.02 7.19 -35.27
CA VAL A 533 -1.96 6.11 -34.28
C VAL A 533 -0.53 5.60 -34.16
N SER A 534 -0.06 5.38 -32.93
CA SER A 534 1.26 4.80 -32.70
C SER A 534 1.29 3.29 -32.97
N ALA A 535 2.49 2.73 -33.10
CA ALA A 535 2.66 1.27 -33.22
C ALA A 535 2.03 0.52 -32.04
N VAL A 536 2.26 1.05 -30.83
CA VAL A 536 1.74 0.54 -29.56
C VAL A 536 0.21 0.65 -29.49
N GLN A 537 -0.36 1.83 -29.77
CA GLN A 537 -1.82 2.04 -29.73
C GLN A 537 -2.55 1.11 -30.68
N ALA A 538 -2.03 0.90 -31.89
CA ALA A 538 -2.66 0.01 -32.85
C ALA A 538 -2.43 -1.49 -32.53
N VAL A 539 -1.35 -1.88 -31.85
CA VAL A 539 -1.25 -3.25 -31.30
C VAL A 539 -2.28 -3.45 -30.20
N ALA A 540 -2.38 -2.51 -29.25
CA ALA A 540 -3.33 -2.61 -28.15
C ALA A 540 -4.79 -2.67 -28.64
N ARG A 541 -5.15 -1.83 -29.62
CA ARG A 541 -6.46 -1.82 -30.26
C ARG A 541 -6.76 -3.11 -31.00
N ASP A 542 -5.87 -3.53 -31.89
CA ASP A 542 -6.16 -4.65 -32.80
C ASP A 542 -6.17 -6.01 -32.12
N LEU A 543 -5.45 -6.14 -30.99
CA LEU A 543 -5.38 -7.37 -30.20
C LEU A 543 -6.29 -7.32 -28.96
N GLU A 544 -6.92 -6.18 -28.68
CA GLU A 544 -7.74 -5.94 -27.48
C GLU A 544 -7.03 -6.28 -26.16
N ILE A 545 -5.71 -6.06 -26.10
CA ILE A 545 -4.87 -6.30 -24.93
C ILE A 545 -4.08 -5.04 -24.54
N PRO A 546 -3.81 -4.83 -23.26
CA PRO A 546 -2.96 -3.73 -22.83
C PRO A 546 -1.52 -3.90 -23.31
N VAL A 547 -0.89 -2.79 -23.71
CA VAL A 547 0.56 -2.68 -23.88
C VAL A 547 1.09 -1.75 -22.79
N VAL A 548 2.08 -2.23 -22.04
CA VAL A 548 2.75 -1.52 -20.95
C VAL A 548 4.21 -1.31 -21.34
N SER A 549 4.81 -0.21 -20.91
CA SER A 549 6.23 0.08 -21.14
C SER A 549 6.90 0.45 -19.83
N ILE A 550 8.21 0.19 -19.71
CA ILE A 550 9.00 0.76 -18.59
C ILE A 550 8.94 2.28 -18.70
N ALA A 551 9.41 2.86 -19.80
CA ALA A 551 9.35 4.30 -20.06
C ALA A 551 8.71 4.59 -21.43
N SER A 552 8.24 5.82 -21.63
CA SER A 552 7.83 6.31 -22.94
C SER A 552 8.49 7.65 -23.31
N LEU A 553 8.31 8.13 -24.54
CA LEU A 553 8.83 9.44 -24.98
C LEU A 553 8.39 10.61 -24.06
N PRO A 554 7.12 10.71 -23.63
CA PRO A 554 6.72 11.62 -22.54
C PRO A 554 7.60 11.53 -21.28
N GLN A 555 7.84 10.31 -20.76
CA GLN A 555 8.72 10.13 -19.58
C GLN A 555 10.17 10.50 -19.88
N LEU A 556 10.66 10.25 -21.09
CA LEU A 556 12.00 10.67 -21.51
C LEU A 556 12.14 12.20 -21.51
N GLN A 557 11.12 12.92 -21.99
CA GLN A 557 11.11 14.38 -21.90
C GLN A 557 11.04 14.86 -20.45
N ALA A 558 10.18 14.26 -19.62
CA ALA A 558 10.08 14.59 -18.20
C ALA A 558 11.38 14.32 -17.43
N PHE A 559 12.11 13.27 -17.80
CA PHE A 559 13.46 12.98 -17.28
C PHE A 559 14.44 14.11 -17.62
N LEU A 560 14.46 14.56 -18.88
CA LEU A 560 15.34 15.63 -19.32
C LEU A 560 15.02 16.97 -18.64
N GLN A 561 13.74 17.30 -18.43
CA GLN A 561 13.33 18.52 -17.74
C GLN A 561 13.82 18.62 -16.29
N LYS A 562 14.03 17.47 -15.63
CA LYS A 562 14.41 17.40 -14.22
C LYS A 562 15.89 17.10 -14.01
N SER A 563 16.64 16.84 -15.07
CA SER A 563 18.05 16.45 -14.97
C SER A 563 18.97 17.66 -15.22
N PRO A 564 19.83 18.02 -14.24
CA PRO A 564 20.79 19.13 -14.41
C PRO A 564 21.95 18.77 -15.36
N ASP A 565 22.09 17.50 -15.74
CA ASP A 565 23.25 16.98 -16.47
C ASP A 565 23.11 17.06 -18.00
N TYR A 566 21.94 17.45 -18.51
CA TYR A 566 21.68 17.56 -19.95
C TYR A 566 21.47 19.01 -20.39
N ASP A 567 22.08 19.38 -21.51
CA ASP A 567 21.95 20.69 -22.14
C ASP A 567 20.48 20.97 -22.54
N ASP A 568 20.03 22.21 -22.32
CA ASP A 568 18.75 22.75 -22.77
C ASP A 568 18.50 22.47 -24.26
N ALA A 569 19.56 22.39 -25.08
CA ALA A 569 19.47 22.04 -26.50
C ALA A 569 18.92 20.62 -26.74
N ILE A 570 19.29 19.64 -25.90
CA ILE A 570 18.79 18.26 -26.01
C ILE A 570 17.30 18.23 -25.68
N LEU A 571 16.91 18.87 -24.57
CA LEU A 571 15.51 18.97 -24.17
C LEU A 571 14.68 19.66 -25.24
N ALA A 572 15.16 20.75 -25.83
CA ALA A 572 14.49 21.46 -26.92
C ALA A 572 14.30 20.54 -28.15
N SER A 573 15.33 19.80 -28.55
CA SER A 573 15.25 18.89 -29.69
C SER A 573 14.26 17.74 -29.48
N VAL A 574 14.20 17.16 -28.29
CA VAL A 574 13.24 16.11 -27.93
C VAL A 574 11.82 16.67 -27.84
N THR A 575 11.66 17.88 -27.29
CA THR A 575 10.37 18.57 -27.19
C THR A 575 9.80 18.88 -28.57
N GLU A 576 10.61 19.42 -29.48
CA GLU A 576 10.21 19.69 -30.87
C GLU A 576 9.82 18.40 -31.59
N TYR A 577 10.62 17.34 -31.43
CA TYR A 577 10.33 16.05 -32.04
C TYR A 577 9.03 15.43 -31.52
N ARG A 578 8.77 15.48 -30.22
CA ARG A 578 7.49 15.01 -29.62
C ARG A 578 6.32 15.86 -30.12
N SER A 579 6.47 17.18 -30.23
CA SER A 579 5.43 18.06 -30.77
C SER A 579 5.03 17.65 -32.20
N GLN A 580 6.02 17.33 -33.03
CA GLN A 580 5.79 16.96 -34.43
C GLN A 580 5.26 15.54 -34.60
N TYR A 581 5.84 14.56 -33.92
CA TYR A 581 5.61 13.12 -34.17
C TYR A 581 4.97 12.36 -33.01
N GLY A 582 4.85 12.96 -31.84
CA GLY A 582 4.23 12.36 -30.65
C GLY A 582 2.72 12.11 -30.82
N VAL A 583 2.20 11.13 -30.09
CA VAL A 583 0.77 10.83 -29.96
C VAL A 583 0.19 11.23 -28.62
#